data_AF-A0A660ZQA4-F1
#
_entry.id   AF-A0A660ZQA4-F1
#
_cell.length_a   1.000
_cell.length_b   1.000
_cell.length_c   1.000
_cell.angle_alpha   90.00
_cell.angle_beta   90.00
_cell.angle_gamma   90.00
#
_symmetry.space_group_name_H-M   'P 1'
#
loop_
_entity.id
_entity.type
_entity.pdbx_description
1 polymer ?
#
loop_
_entity_poly.entity_id
_entity_poly.type
_entity_poly.pdbx_seq_one_letter_code
_entity_poly.pdbx_strand_id
1 'polypeptide(L)'
;MQGIFPLFTAIPLAAAFFNLLITKVNRKVADYLAFFTMTALGTMAVLMLFEQPFVYKVGGWEAPWGILLVFDRLTAIMLLIINVIGWLATVYSLKYMSTYTAKAKYYSLFLLMIGGMNGVVITGDMFNLFVFLEIASIASYALVGFGCGKDELEASFKYLILGGIASTGILFGIAFLYSVTGTLNMPHMARQLEAVGMNKAVLFAVALFIMGFGLKASSVPFHAWLPDAHPSAPAPISAMLSGVLIKALGVYTIIRIMFNVFGQNHLISSVIMFLGALSMVMAGLMAIGQSDFKRMLAYSSISQIGYVMLAVGLALNPSIPSKVAALAIFGALYHLVNHAVFKSLLFLDSGAVEYRTGTRDLNKLGGLITRMPVTGATCSIGSLSIAGLPPFNG
;
A
#
# COMPACT_ATOMS: atom_id res chain seq x y z
N MET A 1 11.25 -20.38 12.64
CA MET A 1 11.20 -19.14 11.83
C MET A 1 10.76 -17.88 12.59
N GLN A 2 10.26 -17.96 13.83
CA GLN A 2 9.79 -16.74 14.53
C GLN A 2 10.88 -15.66 14.70
N GLY A 3 12.14 -16.05 14.93
CA GLY A 3 13.27 -15.11 15.06
C GLY A 3 13.62 -14.32 13.80
N ILE A 4 13.20 -14.76 12.61
CA ILE A 4 13.41 -14.00 11.37
C ILE A 4 12.30 -12.98 11.10
N PHE A 5 11.20 -13.03 11.85
CA PHE A 5 10.04 -12.17 11.60
C PHE A 5 10.32 -10.66 11.79
N PRO A 6 11.07 -10.22 12.82
CA PRO A 6 11.48 -8.82 12.94
C PRO A 6 12.42 -8.36 11.81
N LEU A 7 13.06 -9.28 11.09
CA LEU A 7 14.01 -8.93 10.03
C LEU A 7 13.33 -8.33 8.80
N PHE A 8 12.01 -8.52 8.62
CA PHE A 8 11.24 -7.84 7.59
C PHE A 8 11.28 -6.31 7.69
N THR A 9 11.51 -5.77 8.89
CA THR A 9 11.71 -4.32 9.11
C THR A 9 13.17 -3.99 9.33
N ALA A 10 13.90 -4.79 10.13
CA ALA A 10 15.28 -4.47 10.48
C ALA A 10 16.22 -4.46 9.27
N ILE A 11 16.11 -5.44 8.35
CA ILE A 11 16.98 -5.52 7.17
C ILE A 11 16.81 -4.30 6.25
N PRO A 12 15.60 -3.96 5.74
CA PRO A 12 15.46 -2.84 4.82
C PRO A 12 15.79 -1.49 5.47
N LEU A 13 15.49 -1.29 6.75
CA LEU A 13 15.86 -0.06 7.46
C LEU A 13 17.37 0.07 7.63
N ALA A 14 18.05 -1.01 8.02
CA ALA A 14 19.51 -1.03 8.11
C ALA A 14 20.15 -0.84 6.74
N ALA A 15 19.66 -1.54 5.71
CA ALA A 15 20.13 -1.41 4.35
C ALA A 15 19.97 0.02 3.83
N ALA A 16 18.83 0.69 4.10
CA ALA A 16 18.63 2.09 3.74
C ALA A 16 19.68 3.02 4.38
N PHE A 17 19.98 2.83 5.66
CA PHE A 17 20.99 3.60 6.39
C PHE A 17 22.40 3.36 5.83
N PHE A 18 22.81 2.10 5.72
CA PHE A 18 24.14 1.73 5.23
C PHE A 18 24.34 2.10 3.76
N ASN A 19 23.28 2.08 2.95
CA ASN A 19 23.35 2.51 1.56
C ASN A 19 23.88 3.95 1.44
N LEU A 20 23.41 4.89 2.27
CA LEU A 20 23.88 6.28 2.26
C LEU A 20 25.34 6.43 2.71
N LEU A 21 25.81 5.56 3.61
CA LEU A 21 27.20 5.58 4.08
C LEU A 21 28.16 4.99 3.05
N ILE A 22 27.85 3.80 2.53
CA ILE A 22 28.72 3.05 1.62
C ILE A 22 28.83 3.74 0.25
N THR A 23 27.76 4.40 -0.19
CA THR A 23 27.74 5.09 -1.49
C THR A 23 28.57 6.37 -1.54
N LYS A 24 29.04 6.87 -0.39
CA LYS A 24 30.11 7.89 -0.35
C LYS A 24 31.43 7.35 -0.90
N VAL A 25 31.66 6.04 -0.78
CA VAL A 25 32.89 5.37 -1.24
C VAL A 25 32.68 4.77 -2.63
N ASN A 26 31.60 4.02 -2.85
CA ASN A 26 31.31 3.41 -4.15
C ASN A 26 29.81 3.44 -4.49
N ARG A 27 29.46 4.26 -5.49
CA ARG A 27 28.08 4.46 -5.94
C ARG A 27 27.44 3.20 -6.54
N LYS A 28 28.22 2.27 -7.10
CA LYS A 28 27.69 1.03 -7.70
C LYS A 28 27.17 0.04 -6.65
N VAL A 29 27.60 0.17 -5.39
CA VAL A 29 27.16 -0.72 -4.31
C VAL A 29 25.68 -0.53 -3.99
N ALA A 30 25.09 0.64 -4.29
CA ALA A 30 23.68 0.91 -4.03
C ALA A 30 22.75 -0.10 -4.71
N ASP A 31 23.01 -0.36 -5.99
CA ASP A 31 22.22 -1.26 -6.83
C ASP A 31 22.26 -2.68 -6.25
N TYR A 32 23.47 -3.16 -5.95
CA TYR A 32 23.67 -4.50 -5.40
C TYR A 32 23.05 -4.65 -4.02
N LEU A 33 23.24 -3.68 -3.13
CA LEU A 33 22.69 -3.72 -1.78
C LEU A 33 21.16 -3.78 -1.81
N ALA A 34 20.51 -2.94 -2.63
CA ALA A 34 19.06 -2.96 -2.80
C ALA A 34 18.58 -4.29 -3.40
N PHE A 35 19.24 -4.78 -4.45
CA PHE A 35 18.88 -6.04 -5.11
C PHE A 35 18.98 -7.24 -4.16
N PHE A 36 20.10 -7.39 -3.44
CA PHE A 36 20.28 -8.49 -2.49
C PHE A 36 19.35 -8.37 -1.29
N THR A 37 19.11 -7.15 -0.80
CA THR A 37 18.13 -6.92 0.29
C THR A 37 16.74 -7.35 -0.13
N MET A 38 16.26 -6.93 -1.30
CA MET A 38 14.93 -7.32 -1.78
C MET A 38 14.84 -8.81 -2.12
N THR A 39 15.94 -9.42 -2.60
CA THR A 39 15.99 -10.87 -2.83
C THR A 39 15.88 -11.65 -1.51
N ALA A 40 16.58 -11.20 -0.46
CA ALA A 40 16.48 -11.79 0.87
C ALA A 40 15.06 -11.63 1.45
N LEU A 41 14.46 -10.45 1.34
CA LEU A 41 13.08 -10.23 1.81
C LEU A 41 12.04 -11.02 1.01
N GLY A 42 12.21 -11.12 -0.31
CA GLY A 42 11.34 -11.91 -1.18
C GLY A 42 11.40 -13.40 -0.86
N THR A 43 12.61 -13.94 -0.66
CA THR A 43 12.79 -15.33 -0.25
C THR A 43 12.22 -15.59 1.14
N MET A 44 12.44 -14.70 2.11
CA MET A 44 11.80 -14.78 3.42
C MET A 44 10.27 -14.76 3.33
N ALA A 45 9.70 -13.89 2.49
CA ALA A 45 8.24 -13.81 2.32
C ALA A 45 7.65 -15.10 1.76
N VAL A 46 8.33 -15.75 0.81
CA VAL A 46 7.92 -17.05 0.26
C VAL A 46 8.01 -18.15 1.33
N LEU A 47 9.10 -18.18 2.12
CA LEU A 47 9.25 -19.17 3.18
C LEU A 47 8.18 -19.03 4.28
N MET A 48 7.76 -17.80 4.58
CA MET A 48 6.68 -17.54 5.55
C MET A 48 5.32 -18.08 5.13
N LEU A 49 5.07 -18.36 3.84
CA LEU A 49 3.78 -18.92 3.39
C LEU A 49 3.48 -20.30 3.99
N PHE A 50 4.52 -21.03 4.42
CA PHE A 50 4.40 -22.37 4.99
C PHE A 50 4.35 -22.38 6.52
N GLU A 51 4.52 -21.22 7.16
CA GLU A 51 4.49 -21.09 8.61
C GLU A 51 3.05 -20.98 9.15
N GLN A 52 2.84 -21.50 10.35
CA GLN A 52 1.56 -21.35 11.05
C GLN A 52 1.48 -19.95 11.69
N PRO A 53 0.27 -19.40 11.91
CA PRO A 53 0.11 -18.14 12.61
C PRO A 53 0.78 -18.14 13.98
N PHE A 54 1.50 -17.07 14.31
CA PHE A 54 2.18 -16.92 15.59
C PHE A 54 2.24 -15.45 16.03
N VAL A 55 2.55 -15.23 17.30
CA VAL A 55 2.77 -13.92 17.89
C VAL A 55 4.20 -13.84 18.40
N TYR A 56 4.94 -12.83 17.93
CA TYR A 56 6.30 -12.56 18.36
C TYR A 56 6.31 -11.39 19.36
N LYS A 57 6.92 -11.62 20.53
CA LYS A 57 7.00 -10.65 21.63
C LYS A 57 8.34 -9.91 21.56
N VAL A 58 8.30 -8.62 21.19
CA VAL A 58 9.52 -7.82 21.05
C VAL A 58 10.18 -7.66 22.42
N GLY A 59 11.45 -8.03 22.53
CA GLY A 59 12.23 -7.94 23.77
C GLY A 59 11.78 -8.90 24.88
N GLY A 60 10.90 -9.87 24.58
CA GLY A 60 10.37 -10.82 25.58
C GLY A 60 9.31 -10.24 26.51
N TRP A 61 8.84 -9.01 26.28
CA TRP A 61 7.81 -8.38 27.10
C TRP A 61 6.40 -8.89 26.73
N GLU A 62 5.63 -9.27 27.75
CA GLU A 62 4.25 -9.73 27.58
C GLU A 62 3.28 -8.57 27.29
N ALA A 63 2.19 -8.89 26.60
CA ALA A 63 1.08 -7.95 26.45
C ALA A 63 0.39 -7.71 27.81
N PRO A 64 -0.07 -6.47 28.11
CA PRO A 64 -0.20 -5.32 27.21
C PRO A 64 1.03 -4.38 27.15
N TRP A 65 2.11 -4.68 27.87
CA TRP A 65 3.24 -3.76 28.05
C TRP A 65 4.27 -3.80 26.92
N GLY A 66 4.40 -4.96 26.25
CA GLY A 66 5.32 -5.16 25.13
C GLY A 66 4.68 -4.93 23.75
N ILE A 67 5.52 -4.59 22.77
CA ILE A 67 5.12 -4.57 21.35
C ILE A 67 4.99 -6.01 20.86
N LEU A 68 3.83 -6.33 20.27
CA LEU A 68 3.60 -7.60 19.59
C LEU A 68 3.76 -7.43 18.08
N LEU A 69 4.43 -8.38 17.45
CA LEU A 69 4.35 -8.58 16.00
C LEU A 69 3.49 -9.82 15.74
N VAL A 70 2.49 -9.71 14.88
CA VAL A 70 1.50 -10.76 14.63
C VAL A 70 1.65 -11.28 13.21
N PHE A 71 1.95 -12.57 13.09
CA PHE A 71 1.97 -13.29 11.83
C PHE A 71 0.69 -14.12 11.68
N ASP A 72 -0.08 -13.85 10.64
CA ASP A 72 -1.18 -14.70 10.19
C ASP A 72 -1.24 -14.73 8.66
N ARG A 73 -2.27 -15.38 8.11
CA ARG A 73 -2.42 -15.58 6.66
C ARG A 73 -2.60 -14.27 5.88
N LEU A 74 -3.25 -13.26 6.46
CA LEU A 74 -3.38 -11.95 5.80
C LEU A 74 -2.04 -11.23 5.77
N THR A 75 -1.30 -11.26 6.89
CA THR A 75 0.07 -10.76 6.97
C THR A 75 0.98 -11.45 5.95
N ALA A 76 0.86 -12.77 5.81
CA ALA A 76 1.64 -13.56 4.85
C ALA A 76 1.41 -13.10 3.39
N ILE A 77 0.15 -12.94 2.98
CA ILE A 77 -0.22 -12.44 1.64
C ILE A 77 0.36 -11.04 1.40
N MET A 78 0.22 -10.14 2.38
CA MET A 78 0.69 -8.77 2.24
C MET A 78 2.21 -8.67 2.20
N LEU A 79 2.94 -9.44 3.01
CA LEU A 79 4.39 -9.53 2.95
C LEU A 79 4.86 -10.08 1.60
N LEU A 80 4.16 -11.06 1.03
CA LEU A 80 4.46 -11.56 -0.31
C LEU A 80 4.28 -10.46 -1.36
N ILE A 81 3.15 -9.75 -1.36
CA ILE A 81 2.88 -8.65 -2.29
C ILE A 81 3.97 -7.57 -2.18
N ILE A 82 4.27 -7.09 -0.97
CA ILE A 82 5.25 -6.01 -0.76
C ILE A 82 6.62 -6.41 -1.29
N ASN A 83 7.10 -7.59 -0.91
CA ASN A 83 8.49 -7.97 -1.16
C ASN A 83 8.71 -8.52 -2.58
N VAL A 84 7.73 -9.21 -3.18
CA VAL A 84 7.83 -9.68 -4.58
C VAL A 84 7.70 -8.51 -5.56
N ILE A 85 6.70 -7.63 -5.39
CA ILE A 85 6.56 -6.46 -6.27
C ILE A 85 7.71 -5.49 -6.03
N GLY A 86 8.14 -5.31 -4.79
CA GLY A 86 9.33 -4.52 -4.47
C GLY A 86 10.60 -5.06 -5.13
N TRP A 87 10.76 -6.37 -5.21
CA TRP A 87 11.87 -7.01 -5.92
C TRP A 87 11.80 -6.74 -7.43
N LEU A 88 10.63 -6.93 -8.06
CA LEU A 88 10.43 -6.63 -9.49
C LEU A 88 10.66 -5.14 -9.81
N ALA A 89 10.17 -4.23 -8.96
CA ALA A 89 10.41 -2.80 -9.08
C ALA A 89 11.90 -2.47 -8.96
N THR A 90 12.62 -3.14 -8.04
CA THR A 90 14.08 -2.97 -7.89
C THR A 90 14.84 -3.38 -9.14
N VAL A 91 14.48 -4.53 -9.73
CA VAL A 91 15.07 -5.02 -11.00
C VAL A 91 14.83 -4.02 -12.12
N TYR A 92 13.60 -3.52 -12.28
CA TYR A 92 13.27 -2.52 -13.29
C TYR A 92 14.06 -1.21 -13.05
N SER A 93 14.18 -0.77 -11.80
CA SER A 93 14.91 0.45 -11.42
C SER A 93 16.39 0.43 -11.76
N LEU A 94 17.02 -0.74 -11.90
CA LEU A 94 18.45 -0.85 -12.21
C LEU A 94 18.81 -0.08 -13.47
N LYS A 95 18.02 -0.21 -14.54
CA LYS A 95 18.23 0.54 -15.78
C LYS A 95 17.45 1.85 -15.79
N TYR A 96 16.19 1.85 -15.37
CA TYR A 96 15.33 3.02 -15.45
C TYR A 96 15.89 4.22 -14.66
N MET A 97 16.37 3.99 -13.44
CA MET A 97 16.88 5.08 -12.60
C MET A 97 18.26 5.62 -13.03
N SER A 98 18.87 5.08 -14.08
CA SER A 98 20.10 5.65 -14.65
C SER A 98 19.89 6.98 -15.36
N THR A 99 18.63 7.34 -15.65
CA THR A 99 18.26 8.67 -16.19
C THR A 99 18.22 9.76 -15.11
N TYR A 100 18.29 9.38 -13.82
CA TYR A 100 18.29 10.29 -12.68
C TYR A 100 19.67 10.39 -12.04
N THR A 101 19.94 11.51 -11.36
CA THR A 101 21.29 11.84 -10.85
C THR A 101 21.64 11.19 -9.51
N ALA A 102 20.66 10.93 -8.64
CA ALA A 102 20.88 10.56 -7.24
C ALA A 102 20.45 9.13 -6.88
N LYS A 103 20.76 8.14 -7.74
CA LYS A 103 20.31 6.74 -7.62
C LYS A 103 20.50 6.09 -6.23
N ALA A 104 21.57 6.42 -5.52
CA ALA A 104 21.78 5.95 -4.15
C ALA A 104 20.70 6.44 -3.15
N LYS A 105 20.29 7.71 -3.26
CA LYS A 105 19.21 8.26 -2.42
C LYS A 105 17.87 7.61 -2.76
N TYR A 106 17.62 7.34 -4.04
CA TYR A 106 16.45 6.59 -4.48
C TYR A 106 16.34 5.24 -3.78
N TYR A 107 17.39 4.40 -3.82
CA TYR A 107 17.32 3.08 -3.19
C TYR A 107 17.21 3.17 -1.67
N SER A 108 17.81 4.18 -1.04
CA SER A 108 17.68 4.39 0.40
C SER A 108 16.23 4.70 0.78
N LEU A 109 15.58 5.64 0.07
CA LEU A 109 14.17 5.96 0.26
C LEU A 109 13.27 4.77 -0.07
N PHE A 110 13.57 4.03 -1.15
CA PHE A 110 12.83 2.83 -1.52
C PHE A 110 12.86 1.77 -0.41
N LEU A 111 14.03 1.50 0.15
CA LEU A 111 14.19 0.54 1.25
C LEU A 111 13.53 1.03 2.55
N LEU A 112 13.55 2.33 2.86
CA LEU A 112 12.76 2.90 3.96
C LEU A 112 11.26 2.66 3.75
N MET A 113 10.77 2.88 2.53
CA MET A 113 9.37 2.64 2.16
C MET A 113 8.99 1.16 2.36
N ILE A 114 9.84 0.22 1.92
CA ILE A 114 9.64 -1.23 2.12
C ILE A 114 9.64 -1.58 3.62
N GLY A 115 10.59 -1.09 4.39
CA GLY A 115 10.68 -1.34 5.83
C GLY A 115 9.46 -0.82 6.59
N GLY A 116 8.99 0.39 6.25
CA GLY A 116 7.75 0.94 6.80
C GLY A 116 6.52 0.10 6.43
N MET A 117 6.35 -0.27 5.16
CA MET A 117 5.21 -1.10 4.74
C MET A 117 5.21 -2.48 5.41
N ASN A 118 6.36 -3.16 5.46
CA ASN A 118 6.49 -4.43 6.17
C ASN A 118 6.12 -4.25 7.65
N GLY A 119 6.58 -3.17 8.29
CA GLY A 119 6.27 -2.85 9.69
C GLY A 119 4.79 -2.62 9.97
N VAL A 120 4.10 -1.90 9.09
CA VAL A 120 2.63 -1.72 9.15
C VAL A 120 1.92 -3.07 9.10
N VAL A 121 2.40 -3.99 8.27
CA VAL A 121 1.77 -5.29 8.09
C VAL A 121 2.01 -6.22 9.29
N ILE A 122 3.21 -6.22 9.87
CA ILE A 122 3.53 -7.19 10.93
C ILE A 122 3.12 -6.73 12.34
N THR A 123 2.85 -5.46 12.57
CA THR A 123 2.57 -4.95 13.93
C THR A 123 1.20 -5.36 14.46
N GLY A 124 1.14 -5.67 15.76
CA GLY A 124 -0.10 -5.86 16.54
C GLY A 124 -0.41 -4.71 17.50
N ASP A 125 0.31 -3.59 17.39
CA ASP A 125 0.17 -2.40 18.24
C ASP A 125 -0.20 -1.16 17.39
N MET A 126 -1.16 -0.38 17.89
CA MET A 126 -1.72 0.78 17.19
C MET A 126 -0.72 1.93 17.01
N PHE A 127 0.10 2.21 18.02
CA PHE A 127 1.08 3.30 17.92
C PHE A 127 2.27 2.89 17.06
N ASN A 128 2.71 1.64 17.19
CA ASN A 128 3.74 1.09 16.31
C ASN A 128 3.29 1.03 14.83
N LEU A 129 2.00 0.78 14.57
CA LEU A 129 1.40 0.92 13.24
C LEU A 129 1.56 2.34 12.71
N PHE A 130 1.25 3.36 13.52
CA PHE A 130 1.42 4.76 13.15
C PHE A 130 2.88 5.08 12.81
N VAL A 131 3.84 4.65 13.63
CA VAL A 131 5.27 4.90 13.39
C VAL A 131 5.72 4.31 12.05
N PHE A 132 5.41 3.04 11.78
CA PHE A 132 5.79 2.41 10.51
C PHE A 132 5.05 3.01 9.30
N LEU A 133 3.80 3.41 9.49
CA LEU A 133 3.03 4.10 8.46
C LEU A 133 3.68 5.45 8.09
N GLU A 134 4.19 6.21 9.06
CA GLU A 134 4.91 7.46 8.81
C GLU A 134 6.26 7.24 8.13
N ILE A 135 7.02 6.20 8.53
CA ILE A 135 8.27 5.84 7.85
C ILE A 135 8.00 5.57 6.35
N ALA A 136 6.98 4.77 6.04
CA ALA A 136 6.61 4.47 4.66
C ALA A 136 6.11 5.71 3.90
N SER A 137 5.31 6.55 4.56
CA SER A 137 4.69 7.74 3.98
C SER A 137 5.73 8.83 3.65
N ILE A 138 6.62 9.13 4.59
CA ILE A 138 7.66 10.15 4.38
C ILE A 138 8.61 9.74 3.25
N ALA A 139 8.98 8.45 3.21
CA ALA A 139 9.77 7.90 2.12
C ALA A 139 9.04 8.01 0.77
N SER A 140 7.73 7.71 0.72
CA SER A 140 6.95 7.80 -0.52
C SER A 140 6.76 9.25 -0.99
N TYR A 141 6.58 10.22 -0.09
CA TYR A 141 6.53 11.65 -0.43
C TYR A 141 7.81 12.06 -1.18
N ALA A 142 8.97 11.76 -0.58
CA ALA A 142 10.26 12.08 -1.18
C ALA A 142 10.50 11.36 -2.53
N LEU A 143 9.97 10.14 -2.70
CA LEU A 143 10.07 9.39 -3.95
C LEU A 143 9.16 9.93 -5.07
N VAL A 144 8.02 10.54 -4.74
CA VAL A 144 7.18 11.24 -5.73
C VAL A 144 7.87 12.50 -6.26
N GLY A 145 8.51 13.27 -5.37
CA GLY A 145 9.26 14.48 -5.75
C GLY A 145 10.70 14.23 -6.24
N PHE A 146 11.05 13.00 -6.61
CA PHE A 146 12.45 12.60 -6.75
C PHE A 146 13.18 13.24 -7.93
N GLY A 147 12.51 13.51 -9.05
CA GLY A 147 13.14 14.18 -10.20
C GLY A 147 13.31 15.70 -9.99
N CYS A 148 12.71 16.26 -8.93
CA CYS A 148 12.77 17.68 -8.57
C CYS A 148 12.25 18.67 -9.65
N GLY A 149 11.45 18.19 -10.61
CA GLY A 149 10.72 19.04 -11.55
C GLY A 149 9.58 19.82 -10.88
N LYS A 150 9.10 20.90 -11.50
CA LYS A 150 8.00 21.74 -10.96
C LYS A 150 6.77 20.90 -10.60
N ASP A 151 6.28 20.11 -11.55
CA ASP A 151 5.07 19.29 -11.38
C ASP A 151 5.30 18.14 -10.37
N GLU A 152 6.54 17.68 -10.22
CA GLU A 152 6.91 16.62 -9.29
C GLU A 152 6.96 17.12 -7.86
N LEU A 153 7.53 18.30 -7.64
CA LEU A 153 7.54 18.96 -6.35
C LEU A 153 6.14 19.38 -5.93
N GLU A 154 5.31 19.88 -6.86
CA GLU A 154 3.91 20.21 -6.59
C GLU A 154 3.12 18.96 -6.16
N ALA A 155 3.22 17.86 -6.92
CA ALA A 155 2.55 16.61 -6.59
C ALA A 155 3.02 16.04 -5.24
N SER A 156 4.33 16.06 -4.99
CA SER A 156 4.91 15.65 -3.70
C SER A 156 4.40 16.51 -2.55
N PHE A 157 4.27 17.82 -2.74
CA PHE A 157 3.77 18.73 -1.72
C PHE A 157 2.29 18.48 -1.42
N LYS A 158 1.43 18.39 -2.44
CA LYS A 158 0.02 18.02 -2.29
C LYS A 158 -0.13 16.70 -1.55
N TYR A 159 0.67 15.70 -1.93
CA TYR A 159 0.65 14.40 -1.30
C TYR A 159 1.12 14.44 0.16
N LEU A 160 2.17 15.19 0.48
CA LEU A 160 2.64 15.41 1.86
C LEU A 160 1.57 16.08 2.73
N ILE A 161 0.92 17.15 2.25
CA ILE A 161 -0.07 17.88 3.04
C ILE A 161 -1.30 17.02 3.32
N LEU A 162 -1.88 16.41 2.29
CA LEU A 162 -3.03 15.53 2.43
C LEU A 162 -2.70 14.29 3.27
N GLY A 163 -1.49 13.76 3.08
CA GLY A 163 -0.93 12.69 3.89
C GLY A 163 -0.72 13.06 5.36
N GLY A 164 -0.27 14.28 5.65
CA GLY A 164 -0.13 14.79 7.01
C GLY A 164 -1.47 14.94 7.72
N ILE A 165 -2.50 15.42 7.02
CA ILE A 165 -3.89 15.47 7.54
C ILE A 165 -4.37 14.06 7.89
N ALA A 166 -4.16 13.10 7.00
CA ALA A 166 -4.53 11.70 7.23
C ALA A 166 -3.87 11.13 8.49
N SER A 167 -2.57 11.35 8.63
CA SER A 167 -1.75 10.78 9.70
C SER A 167 -2.05 11.45 11.04
N THR A 168 -2.34 12.74 11.02
CA THR A 168 -2.84 13.48 12.19
C THR A 168 -4.18 12.91 12.66
N GLY A 169 -5.11 12.67 11.73
CA GLY A 169 -6.39 12.02 12.05
C GLY A 169 -6.20 10.63 12.67
N ILE A 170 -5.32 9.81 12.09
CA ILE A 170 -4.99 8.48 12.62
C ILE A 170 -4.41 8.58 14.04
N LEU A 171 -3.44 9.48 14.27
CA LEU A 171 -2.81 9.65 15.57
C LEU A 171 -3.84 10.10 16.64
N PHE A 172 -4.72 11.05 16.31
CA PHE A 172 -5.80 11.44 17.21
C PHE A 172 -6.78 10.29 17.46
N GLY A 173 -7.14 9.52 16.44
CA GLY A 173 -7.96 8.31 16.61
C GLY A 173 -7.34 7.32 17.60
N ILE A 174 -6.03 7.09 17.50
CA ILE A 174 -5.27 6.26 18.45
C ILE A 174 -5.32 6.86 19.86
N ALA A 175 -5.10 8.18 19.99
CA ALA A 175 -5.13 8.86 21.29
C ALA A 175 -6.51 8.77 21.97
N PHE A 176 -7.60 8.94 21.21
CA PHE A 176 -8.96 8.78 21.74
C PHE A 176 -9.23 7.34 22.19
N LEU A 177 -8.84 6.33 21.39
CA LEU A 177 -8.98 4.94 21.83
C LEU A 177 -8.13 4.64 23.06
N TYR A 178 -6.91 5.14 23.13
CA TYR A 178 -6.05 4.99 24.30
C TYR A 178 -6.67 5.63 25.55
N SER A 179 -7.26 6.82 25.43
CA SER A 179 -7.92 7.51 26.54
C SER A 179 -9.09 6.71 27.16
N VAL A 180 -9.73 5.85 26.37
CA VAL A 180 -10.88 5.06 26.78
C VAL A 180 -10.50 3.64 27.20
N THR A 181 -9.49 3.04 26.57
CA THR A 181 -9.12 1.63 26.76
C THR A 181 -7.87 1.43 27.62
N GLY A 182 -7.03 2.46 27.78
CA GLY A 182 -5.78 2.41 28.54
C GLY A 182 -4.66 1.57 27.91
N THR A 183 -4.82 1.11 26.66
CA THR A 183 -3.89 0.20 25.99
C THR A 183 -3.66 0.59 24.52
N LEU A 184 -2.50 0.23 23.97
CA LEU A 184 -2.18 0.41 22.55
C LEU A 184 -2.13 -0.92 21.78
N ASN A 185 -2.05 -2.03 22.50
CA ASN A 185 -2.10 -3.38 21.95
C ASN A 185 -3.49 -3.69 21.36
N MET A 186 -3.58 -4.02 20.07
CA MET A 186 -4.86 -4.20 19.37
C MET A 186 -5.74 -5.30 19.99
N PRO A 187 -5.24 -6.53 20.28
CA PRO A 187 -6.04 -7.56 20.96
C PRO A 187 -6.59 -7.16 22.33
N HIS A 188 -5.80 -6.42 23.13
CA HIS A 188 -6.28 -5.96 24.43
C HIS A 188 -7.29 -4.81 24.27
N MET A 189 -7.05 -3.91 23.30
CA MET A 189 -7.95 -2.80 22.97
C MET A 189 -9.33 -3.31 22.54
N ALA A 190 -9.39 -4.34 21.70
CA ALA A 190 -10.64 -4.97 21.28
C ALA A 190 -11.49 -5.45 22.47
N ARG A 191 -10.86 -6.19 23.41
CA ARG A 191 -11.53 -6.68 24.63
C ARG A 191 -12.03 -5.55 25.53
N GLN A 192 -11.28 -4.46 25.65
CA GLN A 192 -11.72 -3.29 26.42
C GLN A 192 -12.92 -2.59 25.74
N LEU A 193 -12.93 -2.53 24.42
CA LEU A 193 -14.04 -1.95 23.66
C LEU A 193 -15.33 -2.78 23.76
N GLU A 194 -15.27 -4.09 23.97
CA GLU A 194 -16.45 -4.92 24.25
C GLU A 194 -17.17 -4.45 25.54
N ALA A 195 -16.41 -4.06 26.57
CA ALA A 195 -16.96 -3.58 27.84
C ALA A 195 -17.45 -2.12 27.76
N VAL A 196 -16.70 -1.25 27.06
CA VAL A 196 -17.03 0.18 26.95
C VAL A 196 -18.15 0.46 25.95
N GLY A 197 -18.23 -0.33 24.88
CA GLY A 197 -19.13 -0.13 23.76
C GLY A 197 -18.80 1.10 22.89
N MET A 198 -19.65 1.34 21.90
CA MET A 198 -19.49 2.41 20.89
C MET A 198 -19.95 3.77 21.41
N ASN A 199 -19.25 4.32 22.41
CA ASN A 199 -19.53 5.66 22.93
C ASN A 199 -19.12 6.78 21.93
N LYS A 200 -19.41 8.04 22.25
CA LYS A 200 -19.10 9.19 21.37
C LYS A 200 -17.61 9.32 21.04
N ALA A 201 -16.71 9.03 21.99
CA ALA A 201 -15.27 9.11 21.77
C ALA A 201 -14.80 8.00 20.82
N VAL A 202 -15.33 6.78 20.97
CA VAL A 202 -15.05 5.64 20.08
C VAL A 202 -15.56 5.92 18.67
N LEU A 203 -16.79 6.43 18.53
CA LEU A 203 -17.35 6.81 17.23
C LEU A 203 -16.55 7.93 16.55
N PHE A 204 -16.06 8.89 17.31
CA PHE A 204 -15.18 9.94 16.79
C PHE A 204 -13.84 9.37 16.30
N ALA A 205 -13.24 8.45 17.06
CA ALA A 205 -12.03 7.75 16.64
C ALA A 205 -12.24 6.94 15.35
N VAL A 206 -13.38 6.25 15.22
CA VAL A 206 -13.76 5.54 13.99
C VAL A 206 -13.87 6.50 12.80
N ALA A 207 -14.52 7.66 12.97
CA ALA A 207 -14.63 8.65 11.90
C ALA A 207 -13.25 9.16 11.45
N LEU A 208 -12.35 9.42 12.40
CA LEU A 208 -10.97 9.82 12.12
C LEU A 208 -10.18 8.71 11.40
N PHE A 209 -10.37 7.44 11.76
CA PHE A 209 -9.75 6.32 11.06
C PHE A 209 -10.30 6.12 9.65
N ILE A 210 -11.61 6.24 9.45
CA ILE A 210 -12.21 6.16 8.11
C ILE A 210 -11.67 7.28 7.23
N MET A 211 -11.58 8.51 7.74
CA MET A 211 -10.98 9.63 7.03
C MET A 211 -9.50 9.38 6.73
N GLY A 212 -8.69 9.09 7.76
CA GLY A 212 -7.24 8.97 7.64
C GLY A 212 -6.80 7.79 6.79
N PHE A 213 -7.31 6.58 7.07
CA PHE A 213 -7.00 5.42 6.25
C PHE A 213 -7.70 5.46 4.90
N GLY A 214 -8.86 6.11 4.76
CA GLY A 214 -9.50 6.38 3.47
C GLY A 214 -8.63 7.26 2.57
N LEU A 215 -7.94 8.27 3.14
CA LEU A 215 -6.93 9.08 2.45
C LEU A 215 -5.71 8.25 2.04
N LYS A 216 -5.21 7.38 2.93
CA LYS A 216 -4.08 6.47 2.62
C LYS A 216 -4.46 5.40 1.57
N ALA A 217 -5.71 4.97 1.54
CA ALA A 217 -6.28 4.08 0.53
C ALA A 217 -6.69 4.79 -0.77
N SER A 218 -6.68 6.14 -0.77
CA SER A 218 -7.14 6.98 -1.87
C SER A 218 -8.59 6.71 -2.30
N SER A 219 -9.50 6.41 -1.37
CA SER A 219 -10.93 6.28 -1.65
C SER A 219 -11.57 7.66 -1.89
N VAL A 220 -12.62 7.75 -2.71
CA VAL A 220 -13.40 8.99 -2.89
C VAL A 220 -14.15 9.30 -1.58
N PRO A 221 -14.14 10.56 -1.08
CA PRO A 221 -13.64 11.81 -1.68
C PRO A 221 -12.15 12.11 -1.44
N PHE A 222 -11.45 11.27 -0.70
CA PHE A 222 -10.07 11.42 -0.22
C PHE A 222 -8.96 11.07 -1.24
N HIS A 223 -9.27 11.13 -2.54
CA HIS A 223 -8.48 10.50 -3.60
C HIS A 223 -7.56 11.46 -4.40
N ALA A 224 -7.73 12.77 -4.24
CA ALA A 224 -7.17 13.78 -5.15
C ALA A 224 -5.64 13.78 -5.28
N TRP A 225 -4.91 13.26 -4.28
CA TRP A 225 -3.45 13.20 -4.31
C TRP A 225 -2.91 12.17 -5.31
N LEU A 226 -3.60 11.04 -5.49
CA LEU A 226 -3.08 9.88 -6.19
C LEU A 226 -2.95 10.11 -7.72
N PRO A 227 -3.94 10.73 -8.41
CA PRO A 227 -3.82 11.06 -9.83
C PRO A 227 -2.73 12.07 -10.17
N ASP A 228 -2.34 12.93 -9.23
CA ASP A 228 -1.23 13.88 -9.40
C ASP A 228 0.13 13.21 -9.08
N ALA A 229 0.18 12.33 -8.09
CA ALA A 229 1.42 11.65 -7.69
C ALA A 229 1.95 10.67 -8.75
N HIS A 230 1.07 9.91 -9.41
CA HIS A 230 1.49 8.86 -10.34
C HIS A 230 2.22 9.36 -11.60
N PRO A 231 1.74 10.39 -12.31
CA PRO A 231 2.45 10.94 -13.47
C PRO A 231 3.78 11.58 -13.07
N SER A 232 3.87 12.14 -11.87
CA SER A 232 5.07 12.82 -11.38
C SER A 232 6.16 11.87 -10.84
N ALA A 233 5.78 10.69 -10.38
CA ALA A 233 6.73 9.74 -9.82
C ALA A 233 7.47 8.92 -10.90
N PRO A 234 8.73 8.50 -10.64
CA PRO A 234 9.41 7.50 -11.45
C PRO A 234 8.55 6.24 -11.59
N ALA A 235 8.51 5.62 -12.76
CA ALA A 235 7.57 4.50 -13.03
C ALA A 235 7.64 3.33 -12.03
N PRO A 236 8.81 2.90 -11.51
CA PRO A 236 8.88 1.88 -10.46
C PRO A 236 8.20 2.30 -9.16
N ILE A 237 8.22 3.59 -8.84
CA ILE A 237 7.51 4.15 -7.69
C ILE A 237 6.03 4.18 -7.97
N SER A 238 5.58 4.57 -9.17
CA SER A 238 4.17 4.49 -9.54
C SER A 238 3.61 3.06 -9.44
N ALA A 239 4.40 2.06 -9.82
CA ALA A 239 4.05 0.65 -9.62
C ALA A 239 3.91 0.31 -8.12
N MET A 240 4.86 0.73 -7.27
CA MET A 240 4.77 0.51 -5.82
C MET A 240 3.60 1.26 -5.17
N LEU A 241 3.32 2.51 -5.57
CA LEU A 241 2.26 3.33 -4.98
C LEU A 241 0.89 2.69 -5.18
N SER A 242 0.54 2.30 -6.41
CA SER A 242 -0.77 1.69 -6.72
C SER A 242 -0.80 0.20 -6.39
N GLY A 243 0.28 -0.51 -6.73
CA GLY A 243 0.42 -1.94 -6.55
C GLY A 243 0.50 -2.36 -5.09
N VAL A 244 1.08 -1.53 -4.21
CA VAL A 244 1.44 -1.95 -2.85
C VAL A 244 1.04 -0.93 -1.79
N LEU A 245 1.49 0.32 -1.90
CA LEU A 245 1.41 1.30 -0.79
C LEU A 245 -0.04 1.55 -0.32
N ILE A 246 -0.95 1.85 -1.24
CA ILE A 246 -2.37 2.10 -0.90
C ILE A 246 -3.05 0.88 -0.26
N LYS A 247 -2.56 -0.33 -0.59
CA LYS A 247 -3.05 -1.58 -0.01
C LYS A 247 -2.49 -1.78 1.39
N ALA A 248 -1.19 -1.59 1.58
CA ALA A 248 -0.52 -1.80 2.87
C ALA A 248 -0.92 -0.76 3.92
N LEU A 249 -0.94 0.52 3.57
CA LEU A 249 -1.17 1.63 4.51
C LEU A 249 -2.66 1.97 4.68
N GLY A 250 -3.50 1.67 3.68
CA GLY A 250 -4.91 2.01 3.66
C GLY A 250 -5.81 0.79 3.82
N VAL A 251 -5.90 -0.06 2.79
CA VAL A 251 -6.89 -1.15 2.78
C VAL A 251 -6.62 -2.21 3.86
N TYR A 252 -5.36 -2.64 4.00
CA TYR A 252 -4.95 -3.62 5.00
C TYR A 252 -5.21 -3.12 6.43
N THR A 253 -4.88 -1.85 6.71
CA THR A 253 -5.08 -1.25 8.03
C THR A 253 -6.57 -1.10 8.35
N ILE A 254 -7.40 -0.74 7.36
CA ILE A 254 -8.87 -0.74 7.50
C ILE A 254 -9.37 -2.15 7.81
N ILE A 255 -8.97 -3.17 7.05
CA ILE A 255 -9.38 -4.56 7.31
C ILE A 255 -8.96 -4.96 8.73
N ARG A 256 -7.71 -4.72 9.11
CA ARG A 256 -7.20 -5.07 10.45
C ARG A 256 -7.96 -4.41 11.57
N ILE A 257 -8.09 -3.10 11.53
CA ILE A 257 -8.64 -2.34 12.64
C ILE A 257 -10.16 -2.55 12.72
N MET A 258 -10.86 -2.56 11.58
CA MET A 258 -12.31 -2.72 11.59
C MET A 258 -12.73 -4.14 11.98
N PHE A 259 -12.02 -5.19 11.53
CA PHE A 259 -12.35 -6.56 11.95
C PHE A 259 -11.84 -6.90 13.35
N ASN A 260 -10.60 -6.57 13.68
CA ASN A 260 -9.96 -7.09 14.90
C ASN A 260 -10.12 -6.17 16.12
N VAL A 261 -10.35 -4.86 15.93
CA VAL A 261 -10.47 -3.89 17.05
C VAL A 261 -11.93 -3.51 17.28
N PHE A 262 -12.66 -3.15 16.22
CA PHE A 262 -14.06 -2.72 16.35
C PHE A 262 -15.08 -3.85 16.16
N GLY A 263 -14.73 -4.90 15.41
CA GLY A 263 -15.64 -5.99 15.08
C GLY A 263 -16.72 -5.62 14.07
N GLN A 264 -17.66 -6.54 13.85
CA GLN A 264 -18.79 -6.31 12.94
C GLN A 264 -19.71 -5.21 13.48
N ASN A 265 -20.03 -4.24 12.63
CA ASN A 265 -20.84 -3.08 13.01
C ASN A 265 -21.58 -2.50 11.80
N HIS A 266 -22.90 -2.30 11.93
CA HIS A 266 -23.76 -1.80 10.83
C HIS A 266 -23.32 -0.42 10.31
N LEU A 267 -22.94 0.50 11.20
CA LEU A 267 -22.56 1.86 10.81
C LEU A 267 -21.24 1.84 10.03
N ILE A 268 -20.21 1.19 10.58
CA ILE A 268 -18.89 1.07 9.94
C ILE A 268 -19.01 0.41 8.57
N SER A 269 -19.74 -0.70 8.52
CA SER A 269 -20.03 -1.42 7.27
C SER A 269 -20.69 -0.52 6.24
N SER A 270 -21.76 0.19 6.60
CA SER A 270 -22.52 1.04 5.68
C SER A 270 -21.67 2.17 5.10
N VAL A 271 -20.83 2.80 5.94
CA VAL A 271 -19.93 3.87 5.49
C VAL A 271 -18.87 3.32 4.53
N ILE A 272 -18.23 2.20 4.87
CA ILE A 272 -17.20 1.59 4.01
C ILE A 272 -17.81 1.13 2.67
N MET A 273 -19.01 0.53 2.69
CA MET A 273 -19.74 0.16 1.48
C MET A 273 -20.04 1.37 0.61
N PHE A 274 -20.55 2.46 1.20
CA PHE A 274 -20.86 3.69 0.49
C PHE A 274 -19.61 4.30 -0.15
N LEU A 275 -18.53 4.46 0.59
CA LEU A 275 -17.26 4.99 0.07
C LEU A 275 -16.67 4.07 -1.01
N GLY A 276 -16.79 2.75 -0.85
CA GLY A 276 -16.36 1.77 -1.84
C GLY A 276 -17.13 1.89 -3.16
N ALA A 277 -18.47 1.90 -3.10
CA ALA A 277 -19.33 2.07 -4.26
C ALA A 277 -19.10 3.42 -4.97
N LEU A 278 -18.98 4.49 -4.19
CA LEU A 278 -18.70 5.82 -4.71
C LEU A 278 -17.34 5.87 -5.42
N SER A 279 -16.30 5.28 -4.81
CA SER A 279 -14.95 5.20 -5.40
C SER A 279 -14.94 4.41 -6.69
N MET A 280 -15.60 3.26 -6.70
CA MET A 280 -15.72 2.36 -7.85
C MET A 280 -16.28 3.11 -9.07
N VAL A 281 -17.41 3.80 -8.89
CA VAL A 281 -18.11 4.48 -10.00
C VAL A 281 -17.42 5.78 -10.40
N MET A 282 -17.20 6.69 -9.44
CA MET A 282 -16.70 8.04 -9.76
C MET A 282 -15.30 8.00 -10.37
N ALA A 283 -14.39 7.20 -9.81
CA ALA A 283 -13.04 7.12 -10.35
C ALA A 283 -12.99 6.35 -11.68
N GLY A 284 -13.90 5.39 -11.90
CA GLY A 284 -14.04 4.73 -13.20
C GLY A 284 -14.42 5.72 -14.30
N LEU A 285 -15.40 6.58 -14.05
CA LEU A 285 -15.81 7.63 -14.98
C LEU A 285 -14.70 8.66 -15.20
N MET A 286 -14.00 9.08 -14.14
CA MET A 286 -12.86 10.01 -14.27
C MET A 286 -11.69 9.41 -15.05
N ALA A 287 -11.46 8.10 -14.96
CA ALA A 287 -10.41 7.42 -15.71
C ALA A 287 -10.63 7.48 -17.23
N ILE A 288 -11.88 7.29 -17.68
CA ILE A 288 -12.24 7.33 -19.12
C ILE A 288 -11.92 8.70 -19.73
N GLY A 289 -12.08 9.77 -18.96
CA GLY A 289 -11.80 11.14 -19.42
C GLY A 289 -10.32 11.54 -19.46
N GLN A 290 -9.38 10.66 -19.10
CA GLN A 290 -7.96 11.00 -19.05
C GLN A 290 -7.24 10.76 -20.38
N SER A 291 -6.42 11.72 -20.78
CA SER A 291 -5.48 11.60 -21.91
C SER A 291 -4.06 11.20 -21.49
N ASP A 292 -3.69 11.37 -20.22
CA ASP A 292 -2.38 10.95 -19.71
C ASP A 292 -2.42 9.48 -19.25
N PHE A 293 -1.50 8.66 -19.77
CA PHE A 293 -1.47 7.23 -19.52
C PHE A 293 -1.34 6.88 -18.02
N LYS A 294 -0.42 7.52 -17.30
CA LYS A 294 -0.22 7.26 -15.85
C LYS A 294 -1.38 7.78 -15.03
N ARG A 295 -1.98 8.91 -15.42
CA ARG A 295 -3.14 9.50 -14.74
C ARG A 295 -4.41 8.65 -14.93
N MET A 296 -4.63 8.11 -16.12
CA MET A 296 -5.70 7.13 -16.39
C MET A 296 -5.55 5.88 -15.49
N LEU A 297 -4.31 5.35 -15.38
CA LEU A 297 -4.02 4.21 -14.51
C LEU A 297 -4.23 4.53 -13.02
N ALA A 298 -3.97 5.77 -12.60
CA ALA A 298 -4.22 6.22 -11.23
C ALA A 298 -5.72 6.21 -10.89
N TYR A 299 -6.57 6.84 -11.70
CA TYR A 299 -8.01 6.84 -11.48
C TYR A 299 -8.62 5.44 -11.52
N SER A 300 -8.19 4.61 -12.47
CA SER A 300 -8.63 3.21 -12.48
C SER A 300 -8.11 2.42 -11.27
N SER A 301 -7.01 2.82 -10.61
CA SER A 301 -6.61 2.20 -9.33
C SER A 301 -7.57 2.56 -8.21
N ILE A 302 -8.04 3.81 -8.15
CA ILE A 302 -9.03 4.26 -7.17
C ILE A 302 -10.35 3.49 -7.34
N SER A 303 -10.77 3.28 -8.59
CA SER A 303 -11.97 2.49 -8.90
C SER A 303 -11.85 1.04 -8.41
N GLN A 304 -10.71 0.39 -8.66
CA GLN A 304 -10.45 -0.98 -8.22
C GLN A 304 -10.33 -1.14 -6.70
N ILE A 305 -9.74 -0.16 -6.00
CA ILE A 305 -9.81 -0.12 -4.53
C ILE A 305 -11.26 0.05 -4.05
N GLY A 306 -12.11 0.74 -4.81
CA GLY A 306 -13.56 0.82 -4.57
C GLY A 306 -14.24 -0.55 -4.49
N TYR A 307 -13.93 -1.47 -5.42
CA TYR A 307 -14.43 -2.86 -5.38
C TYR A 307 -14.00 -3.58 -4.09
N VAL A 308 -12.73 -3.45 -3.71
CA VAL A 308 -12.21 -4.06 -2.48
C VAL A 308 -12.90 -3.50 -1.24
N MET A 309 -13.04 -2.17 -1.16
CA MET A 309 -13.70 -1.50 -0.04
C MET A 309 -15.17 -1.88 0.06
N LEU A 310 -15.90 -1.95 -1.06
CA LEU A 310 -17.30 -2.37 -1.07
C LEU A 310 -17.47 -3.79 -0.51
N ALA A 311 -16.63 -4.73 -0.94
CA ALA A 311 -16.64 -6.11 -0.47
C ALA A 311 -16.21 -6.24 1.01
N VAL A 312 -15.22 -5.46 1.46
CA VAL A 312 -14.84 -5.36 2.89
C VAL A 312 -16.00 -4.84 3.73
N GLY A 313 -16.67 -3.78 3.28
CA GLY A 313 -17.84 -3.23 3.96
C GLY A 313 -18.99 -4.25 4.05
N LEU A 314 -19.23 -5.02 2.99
CA LEU A 314 -20.24 -6.07 2.98
C LEU A 314 -19.92 -7.18 4.01
N ALA A 315 -18.65 -7.59 4.10
CA ALA A 315 -18.20 -8.61 5.05
C ALA A 315 -18.24 -8.15 6.52
N LEU A 316 -18.21 -6.85 6.79
CA LEU A 316 -18.36 -6.26 8.13
C LEU A 316 -19.81 -6.13 8.58
N ASN A 317 -20.79 -6.33 7.69
CA ASN A 317 -22.19 -6.14 8.01
C ASN A 317 -22.76 -7.35 8.79
N PRO A 318 -23.21 -7.18 10.04
CA PRO A 318 -23.72 -8.31 10.82
C PRO A 318 -25.08 -8.85 10.33
N SER A 319 -25.80 -8.13 9.46
CA SER A 319 -27.03 -8.64 8.82
C SER A 319 -26.74 -9.62 7.67
N ILE A 320 -25.50 -9.68 7.17
CA ILE A 320 -25.17 -10.52 6.02
C ILE A 320 -24.86 -11.95 6.48
N PRO A 321 -25.42 -12.98 5.84
CA PRO A 321 -25.14 -14.36 6.20
C PRO A 321 -23.64 -14.66 6.18
N SER A 322 -23.12 -15.37 7.18
CA SER A 322 -21.68 -15.59 7.35
C SER A 322 -21.00 -16.20 6.12
N LYS A 323 -21.70 -17.05 5.36
CA LYS A 323 -21.21 -17.62 4.10
C LYS A 323 -21.00 -16.54 3.03
N VAL A 324 -21.91 -15.59 2.92
CA VAL A 324 -21.82 -14.47 1.97
C VAL A 324 -20.75 -13.49 2.41
N ALA A 325 -20.65 -13.18 3.70
CA ALA A 325 -19.57 -12.35 4.25
C ALA A 325 -18.18 -12.97 4.00
N ALA A 326 -18.06 -14.29 4.14
CA ALA A 326 -16.83 -15.03 3.83
C ALA A 326 -16.45 -14.94 2.34
N LEU A 327 -17.43 -15.07 1.44
CA LEU A 327 -17.20 -14.88 0.00
C LEU A 327 -16.82 -13.44 -0.35
N ALA A 328 -17.44 -12.45 0.32
CA ALA A 328 -17.12 -11.04 0.13
C ALA A 328 -15.67 -10.73 0.53
N ILE A 329 -15.24 -11.15 1.72
CA ILE A 329 -13.84 -10.92 2.13
C ILE A 329 -12.86 -11.74 1.28
N PHE A 330 -13.21 -12.95 0.86
CA PHE A 330 -12.40 -13.72 -0.09
C PHE A 330 -12.23 -12.98 -1.41
N GLY A 331 -13.32 -12.48 -1.99
CA GLY A 331 -13.30 -11.69 -3.23
C GLY A 331 -12.48 -10.41 -3.09
N ALA A 332 -12.62 -9.70 -1.97
CA ALA A 332 -11.82 -8.52 -1.65
C ALA A 332 -10.31 -8.83 -1.63
N LEU A 333 -9.90 -9.89 -0.93
CA LEU A 333 -8.50 -10.28 -0.82
C LEU A 333 -7.94 -10.82 -2.15
N TYR A 334 -8.73 -11.60 -2.88
CA TYR A 334 -8.37 -12.11 -4.21
C TYR A 334 -8.15 -10.95 -5.19
N HIS A 335 -9.12 -10.03 -5.26
CA HIS A 335 -9.00 -8.84 -6.11
C HIS A 335 -7.85 -7.92 -5.65
N LEU A 336 -7.58 -7.82 -4.35
CA LEU A 336 -6.43 -7.08 -3.82
C LEU A 336 -5.09 -7.63 -4.35
N VAL A 337 -4.93 -8.96 -4.39
CA VAL A 337 -3.74 -9.62 -4.95
C VAL A 337 -3.65 -9.34 -6.46
N ASN A 338 -4.73 -9.58 -7.21
CA ASN A 338 -4.73 -9.38 -8.66
C ASN A 338 -4.43 -7.93 -9.01
N HIS A 339 -5.07 -6.98 -8.29
CA HIS A 339 -4.82 -5.56 -8.44
C HIS A 339 -3.38 -5.16 -8.16
N ALA A 340 -2.71 -5.83 -7.22
CA ALA A 340 -1.29 -5.59 -7.00
C ALA A 340 -0.45 -5.98 -8.24
N VAL A 341 -0.73 -7.15 -8.81
CA VAL A 341 0.01 -7.70 -9.95
C VAL A 341 -0.24 -6.89 -11.23
N PHE A 342 -1.50 -6.78 -11.67
CA PHE A 342 -1.80 -6.15 -12.96
C PHE A 342 -1.53 -4.64 -12.96
N LYS A 343 -1.67 -3.93 -11.83
CA LYS A 343 -1.33 -2.50 -11.77
C LYS A 343 0.16 -2.27 -11.79
N SER A 344 0.91 -3.09 -11.07
CA SER A 344 2.37 -2.98 -11.10
C SER A 344 2.88 -3.20 -12.51
N LEU A 345 2.37 -4.22 -13.21
CA LEU A 345 2.68 -4.48 -14.62
C LEU A 345 2.38 -3.26 -15.50
N LEU A 346 1.15 -2.74 -15.45
CA LEU A 346 0.73 -1.63 -16.30
C LEU A 346 1.49 -0.32 -16.01
N PHE A 347 1.85 -0.05 -14.76
CA PHE A 347 2.68 1.12 -14.45
C PHE A 347 4.11 0.95 -14.95
N LEU A 348 4.69 -0.25 -14.88
CA LEU A 348 6.00 -0.54 -15.47
C LEU A 348 5.96 -0.46 -17.01
N ASP A 349 4.87 -0.92 -17.64
CA ASP A 349 4.64 -0.77 -19.08
C ASP A 349 4.51 0.70 -19.47
N SER A 350 3.74 1.49 -18.72
CA SER A 350 3.61 2.94 -18.94
C SER A 350 4.96 3.65 -18.83
N GLY A 351 5.82 3.22 -17.90
CA GLY A 351 7.18 3.71 -17.77
C GLY A 351 8.08 3.32 -18.94
N ALA A 352 7.91 2.12 -19.49
CA ALA A 352 8.69 1.65 -20.62
C ALA A 352 8.31 2.41 -21.89
N VAL A 353 7.01 2.67 -22.08
CA VAL A 353 6.49 3.52 -23.16
C VAL A 353 7.05 4.93 -23.01
N GLU A 354 6.88 5.58 -21.86
CA GLU A 354 7.40 6.94 -21.60
C GLU A 354 8.92 7.03 -21.84
N TYR A 355 9.69 6.03 -21.36
CA TYR A 355 11.13 5.96 -21.56
C TYR A 355 11.54 5.90 -23.04
N ARG A 356 10.73 5.26 -23.89
CA ARG A 356 11.04 5.06 -25.32
C ARG A 356 10.46 6.15 -26.23
N THR A 357 9.31 6.71 -25.89
CA THR A 357 8.58 7.68 -26.73
C THR A 357 8.73 9.11 -26.25
N GLY A 358 9.12 9.33 -24.99
CA GLY A 358 9.20 10.65 -24.37
C GLY A 358 7.84 11.30 -24.10
N THR A 359 6.73 10.59 -24.29
CA THR A 359 5.38 11.13 -24.07
C THR A 359 4.46 10.10 -23.40
N ARG A 360 3.51 10.61 -22.61
CA ARG A 360 2.43 9.85 -21.96
C ARG A 360 1.04 10.16 -22.53
N ASP A 361 0.96 11.09 -23.47
CA ASP A 361 -0.29 11.53 -24.07
C ASP A 361 -0.84 10.43 -24.98
N LEU A 362 -1.89 9.76 -24.52
CA LEU A 362 -2.56 8.66 -25.21
C LEU A 362 -3.04 9.06 -26.60
N ASN A 363 -3.35 10.33 -26.86
CA ASN A 363 -3.77 10.80 -28.17
C ASN A 363 -2.62 10.79 -29.20
N LYS A 364 -1.37 10.73 -28.74
CA LYS A 364 -0.16 10.68 -29.57
C LYS A 364 0.45 9.28 -29.63
N LEU A 365 -0.03 8.34 -28.80
CA LEU A 365 0.49 6.99 -28.71
C LEU A 365 -0.34 6.06 -29.61
N GLY A 366 0.25 5.60 -30.72
CA GLY A 366 -0.41 4.71 -31.68
C GLY A 366 0.56 3.74 -32.35
N GLY A 367 0.10 2.53 -32.67
CA GLY A 367 0.91 1.52 -33.40
C GLY A 367 2.08 0.92 -32.62
N LEU A 368 2.12 1.06 -31.29
CA LEU A 368 3.28 0.65 -30.48
C LEU A 368 3.46 -0.87 -30.37
N ILE A 369 2.41 -1.67 -30.56
CA ILE A 369 2.52 -3.14 -30.43
C ILE A 369 3.51 -3.75 -31.44
N THR A 370 3.71 -3.15 -32.61
CA THR A 370 4.68 -3.62 -33.61
C THR A 370 6.11 -3.15 -33.31
N ARG A 371 6.26 -2.02 -32.61
CA ARG A 371 7.56 -1.42 -32.27
C ARG A 371 8.10 -1.87 -30.91
N MET A 372 7.21 -2.22 -30.00
CA MET A 372 7.49 -2.65 -28.62
C MET A 372 6.65 -3.90 -28.30
N PRO A 373 6.87 -5.03 -28.98
CA PRO A 373 5.97 -6.19 -28.91
C PRO A 373 5.83 -6.79 -27.52
N VAL A 374 6.91 -6.81 -26.73
CA VAL A 374 6.86 -7.30 -25.34
C VAL A 374 5.98 -6.39 -24.48
N THR A 375 6.25 -5.08 -24.46
CA THR A 375 5.45 -4.09 -23.71
C THR A 375 4.00 -4.02 -24.19
N GLY A 376 3.77 -4.15 -25.49
CA GLY A 376 2.44 -4.21 -26.07
C GLY A 376 1.67 -5.43 -25.57
N ALA A 377 2.28 -6.62 -25.62
CA ALA A 377 1.66 -7.86 -25.16
C ALA A 377 1.40 -7.85 -23.65
N THR A 378 2.37 -7.44 -22.82
CA THR A 378 2.19 -7.35 -21.36
C THR A 378 1.14 -6.31 -20.98
N CYS A 379 1.10 -5.17 -21.68
CA CYS A 379 0.08 -4.15 -21.46
C CYS A 379 -1.31 -4.67 -21.85
N SER A 380 -1.44 -5.44 -22.94
CA SER A 380 -2.70 -6.09 -23.30
C SER A 380 -3.14 -7.10 -22.25
N ILE A 381 -2.24 -7.97 -21.77
CA ILE A 381 -2.54 -8.92 -20.69
C ILE A 381 -3.00 -8.16 -19.44
N GLY A 382 -2.28 -7.12 -19.02
CA GLY A 382 -2.65 -6.30 -17.86
C GLY A 382 -4.01 -5.62 -18.04
N SER A 383 -4.32 -5.12 -19.24
CA SER A 383 -5.59 -4.45 -19.53
C SER A 383 -6.78 -5.41 -19.54
N LEU A 384 -6.62 -6.59 -20.17
CA LEU A 384 -7.63 -7.65 -20.17
C LEU A 384 -7.86 -8.21 -18.75
N SER A 385 -6.78 -8.29 -17.95
CA SER A 385 -6.85 -8.64 -16.53
C SER A 385 -7.60 -7.58 -15.73
N ILE A 386 -7.37 -6.28 -15.93
CA ILE A 386 -8.15 -5.22 -15.27
C ILE A 386 -9.64 -5.31 -15.62
N ALA A 387 -9.96 -5.67 -16.86
CA ALA A 387 -11.33 -5.73 -17.35
C ALA A 387 -12.11 -6.96 -16.86
N GLY A 388 -11.46 -7.92 -16.19
CA GLY A 388 -12.12 -9.15 -15.71
C GLY A 388 -12.52 -10.12 -16.83
N LEU A 389 -11.79 -10.12 -17.95
CA LEU A 389 -12.12 -10.98 -19.09
C LEU A 389 -11.54 -12.39 -18.88
N PRO A 390 -12.32 -13.48 -19.07
CA PRO A 390 -11.75 -14.82 -19.17
C PRO A 390 -10.76 -14.91 -20.35
N PRO A 391 -9.60 -15.59 -20.21
CA PRO A 391 -9.15 -16.44 -19.10
C PRO A 391 -8.24 -15.74 -18.07
N PHE A 392 -8.28 -14.41 -17.97
CA PHE A 392 -7.40 -13.64 -17.08
C PHE A 392 -7.87 -13.63 -15.63
N ASN A 393 -7.01 -13.18 -14.71
CA ASN A 393 -7.23 -13.29 -13.26
C ASN A 393 -8.14 -12.21 -12.65
N GLY A 394 -8.65 -11.27 -13.45
CA GLY A 394 -9.37 -10.07 -13.04
C GLY A 394 -10.65 -10.29 -12.25
#